data_AF-A0AAV5N6Q2-F1
#
_entry.id   AF-A0AAV5N6Q2-F1
#
_cell.length_a   1.000
_cell.length_b   1.000
_cell.length_c   1.000
_cell.angle_alpha   90.00
_cell.angle_beta   90.00
_cell.angle_gamma   90.00
#
_symmetry.space_group_name_H-M   'P 1'
#
loop_
_entity.id
_entity.type
_entity.pdbx_description
1 polymer ?
#
loop_
_entity_poly.entity_id
_entity_poly.type
_entity_poly.pdbx_seq_one_letter_code
_entity_poly.pdbx_strand_id
1 'polypeptide(L)'
;MPTDTGGNQIVDGLSAHTGGNQIAEGSQSNTGGSQIIEQDWRDSAYLSENTDEINKKWHGGNRGSSEASLIDHFNKHGKEVKAETPEQYLNKAKAFAGNLRGARVVENIGGYTQGVTRYYKNGKYIDIGPDKRIVSFGKQ
;
A
#
# COMPACT_ATOMS: atom_id res chain seq x y z
N MET A 1 -17.95 66.41 -6.49
CA MET A 1 -17.88 65.74 -7.81
C MET A 1 -17.85 64.24 -7.54
N PRO A 2 -18.80 63.47 -8.13
CA PRO A 2 -19.10 62.05 -7.85
C PRO A 2 -18.06 61.12 -8.53
N THR A 3 -17.94 59.81 -8.28
CA THR A 3 -18.96 58.75 -8.48
C THR A 3 -18.64 57.43 -7.74
N ASP A 4 -19.71 56.80 -7.26
CA ASP A 4 -19.89 55.35 -7.09
C ASP A 4 -19.50 54.52 -8.33
N THR A 5 -19.31 53.20 -8.10
CA THR A 5 -19.50 52.00 -8.96
C THR A 5 -18.32 51.05 -8.69
N GLY A 6 -18.44 49.87 -8.09
CA GLY A 6 -19.47 48.84 -8.18
C GLY A 6 -18.83 47.61 -8.86
N GLY A 7 -18.84 46.43 -8.21
CA GLY A 7 -18.45 45.18 -8.87
C GLY A 7 -17.91 44.07 -7.96
N ASN A 8 -18.83 43.31 -7.36
CA ASN A 8 -18.62 41.92 -6.94
C ASN A 8 -18.33 41.06 -8.19
N GLN A 9 -17.46 40.03 -8.13
CA GLN A 9 -17.60 38.69 -8.75
C GLN A 9 -16.41 37.77 -8.38
N ILE A 10 -16.74 36.59 -7.85
CA ILE A 10 -15.84 35.46 -7.57
C ILE A 10 -15.70 34.65 -8.87
N VAL A 11 -14.48 34.24 -9.26
CA VAL A 11 -14.30 33.06 -10.13
C VAL A 11 -13.13 32.20 -9.65
N ASP A 12 -13.44 30.94 -9.34
CA ASP A 12 -12.52 29.81 -9.40
C ASP A 12 -12.06 29.59 -10.85
N GLY A 13 -10.81 29.17 -11.08
CA GLY A 13 -10.47 28.45 -12.31
C GLY A 13 -9.07 28.67 -12.90
N LEU A 14 -8.23 27.64 -12.71
CA LEU A 14 -7.31 27.00 -13.68
C LEU A 14 -6.19 27.78 -14.42
N SER A 15 -5.11 27.00 -14.63
CA SER A 15 -4.03 27.10 -15.64
C SER A 15 -2.82 27.97 -15.30
N ALA A 16 -1.57 27.52 -15.46
CA ALA A 16 -1.00 26.24 -15.91
C ALA A 16 0.53 26.26 -15.69
N HIS A 17 1.16 25.06 -15.67
CA HIS A 17 2.45 24.64 -16.29
C HIS A 17 3.73 25.51 -16.15
N THR A 18 4.95 25.00 -15.93
CA THR A 18 5.66 23.97 -16.72
C THR A 18 7.03 23.63 -16.06
N GLY A 19 7.48 22.38 -16.19
CA GLY A 19 8.90 22.00 -16.17
C GLY A 19 9.13 20.71 -15.38
N GLY A 20 9.17 19.50 -15.93
CA GLY A 20 9.58 19.08 -17.27
C GLY A 20 10.85 18.23 -17.13
N ASN A 21 10.71 16.90 -17.09
CA ASN A 21 11.75 16.01 -17.60
C ASN A 21 11.11 14.67 -18.04
N GLN A 22 11.07 14.43 -19.35
CA GLN A 22 10.70 13.17 -20.00
C GLN A 22 11.94 12.61 -20.69
N ILE A 23 12.13 11.29 -20.63
CA ILE A 23 12.33 10.30 -21.72
C ILE A 23 12.75 8.94 -21.10
N ALA A 24 12.38 7.74 -21.55
CA ALA A 24 11.45 7.29 -22.60
C ALA A 24 11.05 5.81 -22.39
N GLU A 25 9.80 5.50 -22.80
CA GLU A 25 9.24 4.30 -23.45
C GLU A 25 9.59 2.86 -23.01
N GLY A 26 8.52 2.07 -22.78
CA GLY A 26 8.49 0.69 -23.24
C GLY A 26 7.92 -0.39 -22.30
N SER A 27 6.62 -0.33 -21.99
CA SER A 27 5.67 -1.48 -22.07
C SER A 27 4.38 -1.20 -21.29
N GLN A 28 3.29 -0.98 -22.02
CA GLN A 28 1.93 -1.05 -21.46
C GLN A 28 1.58 -2.49 -21.11
N SER A 29 1.14 -2.73 -19.88
CA SER A 29 0.21 -3.82 -19.60
C SER A 29 -0.77 -3.37 -18.51
N ASN A 30 -2.05 -3.47 -18.86
CA ASN A 30 -3.19 -2.92 -18.17
C ASN A 30 -3.33 -3.45 -16.74
N THR A 31 -3.44 -2.55 -15.76
CA THR A 31 -4.14 -2.84 -14.50
C THR A 31 -4.85 -1.56 -14.08
N GLY A 32 -6.18 -1.61 -14.10
CA GLY A 32 -7.04 -0.50 -13.73
C GLY A 32 -6.80 -0.08 -12.28
N GLY A 33 -6.76 1.24 -12.07
CA GLY A 33 -6.66 1.86 -10.75
C GLY A 33 -5.27 2.41 -10.40
N SER A 34 -4.63 3.16 -11.30
CA SER A 34 -3.55 4.06 -10.89
C SER A 34 -4.17 5.29 -10.24
N GLN A 35 -4.44 5.20 -8.94
CA GLN A 35 -4.58 6.38 -8.09
C GLN A 35 -3.16 6.66 -7.58
N ILE A 36 -2.61 7.79 -8.00
CA ILE A 36 -1.41 8.37 -7.39
C ILE A 36 -1.79 8.61 -5.93
N ILE A 37 -1.30 7.76 -5.04
CA ILE A 37 -1.40 8.01 -3.61
C ILE A 37 -0.28 8.98 -3.32
N GLU A 38 -0.62 10.25 -3.11
CA GLU A 38 0.27 11.13 -2.37
C GLU A 38 0.55 10.42 -1.05
N GLN A 39 1.77 9.92 -0.92
CA GLN A 39 2.29 9.33 0.29
C GLN A 39 2.10 10.38 1.40
N ASP A 40 1.16 10.15 2.32
CA ASP A 40 0.98 11.06 3.46
C ASP A 40 2.33 11.16 4.18
N TRP A 41 2.72 12.38 4.55
CA TRP A 41 4.01 12.65 5.18
C TRP A 41 4.17 11.84 6.48
N ARG A 42 3.06 11.46 7.13
CA ARG A 42 3.01 10.59 8.31
C ARG A 42 3.47 9.17 8.02
N ASP A 43 3.07 8.62 6.88
CA ASP A 43 3.44 7.26 6.49
C ASP A 43 4.94 7.19 6.19
N SER A 44 5.49 8.25 5.58
CA SER A 44 6.93 8.36 5.33
C SER A 44 7.76 8.39 6.62
N ALA A 45 7.32 9.15 7.63
CA ALA A 45 7.99 9.22 8.93
C ALA A 45 7.98 7.85 9.63
N TYR A 46 6.82 7.19 9.73
CA TYR A 46 6.69 5.88 10.34
C TYR A 46 7.59 4.83 9.67
N LEU A 47 7.56 4.74 8.34
CA LEU A 47 8.40 3.77 7.60
C LEU A 47 9.87 3.98 7.91
N SER A 48 10.34 5.23 7.88
CA SER A 48 11.75 5.55 8.12
C SER A 48 12.20 5.15 9.53
N GLU A 49 11.39 5.43 10.55
CA GLU A 49 11.69 5.12 11.96
C GLU A 49 11.58 3.62 12.28
N ASN A 50 10.84 2.85 11.48
CA ASN A 50 10.53 1.43 11.75
C ASN A 50 11.08 0.46 10.69
N THR A 51 11.99 0.94 9.83
CA THR A 51 12.67 0.19 8.75
C THR A 51 13.14 -1.20 9.21
N ASP A 52 13.83 -1.29 10.35
CA ASP A 52 14.35 -2.55 10.88
C ASP A 52 13.26 -3.54 11.26
N GLU A 53 12.17 -3.07 11.86
CA GLU A 53 11.05 -3.92 12.23
C GLU A 53 10.32 -4.43 10.98
N ILE A 54 10.09 -3.52 10.02
CA ILE A 54 9.43 -3.83 8.75
C ILE A 54 10.25 -4.88 7.99
N ASN A 55 11.57 -4.73 7.88
CA ASN A 55 12.42 -5.70 7.20
C ASN A 55 12.45 -7.08 7.88
N LYS A 56 12.27 -7.13 9.20
CA LYS A 56 12.17 -8.39 9.97
C LYS A 56 10.82 -9.08 9.86
N LYS A 57 9.73 -8.34 9.57
CA LYS A 57 8.36 -8.88 9.62
C LYS A 57 7.66 -8.97 8.27
N TRP A 58 7.99 -8.09 7.33
CA TRP A 58 7.38 -7.98 6.02
C TRP A 58 8.41 -8.31 4.93
N HIS A 59 7.98 -8.98 3.86
CA HIS A 59 8.82 -9.43 2.77
C HIS A 59 8.78 -8.43 1.60
N GLY A 60 9.94 -8.10 1.02
CA GLY A 60 10.03 -7.13 -0.08
C GLY A 60 9.41 -7.57 -1.41
N GLY A 61 9.33 -8.87 -1.64
CA GLY A 61 8.69 -9.44 -2.83
C GLY A 61 9.29 -8.85 -4.12
N ASN A 62 8.43 -8.55 -5.09
CA ASN A 62 8.85 -7.94 -6.36
C ASN A 62 9.18 -6.44 -6.25
N ARG A 63 9.02 -5.82 -5.07
CA ARG A 63 9.27 -4.38 -4.88
C ARG A 63 10.71 -4.05 -4.49
N GLY A 64 11.53 -5.06 -4.20
CA GLY A 64 12.94 -4.88 -3.82
C GLY A 64 13.16 -4.40 -2.38
N SER A 65 12.14 -3.83 -1.70
CA SER A 65 12.20 -3.46 -0.28
C SER A 65 10.90 -3.81 0.46
N SER A 66 11.01 -4.11 1.75
CA SER A 66 9.88 -4.50 2.60
C SER A 66 8.91 -3.34 2.82
N GLU A 67 9.40 -2.11 2.90
CA GLU A 67 8.62 -0.88 3.05
C GLU A 67 7.75 -0.63 1.81
N ALA A 68 8.35 -0.69 0.62
CA ALA A 68 7.62 -0.49 -0.63
C ALA A 68 6.56 -1.59 -0.85
N SER A 69 6.89 -2.83 -0.49
CA SER A 69 5.95 -3.94 -0.49
C SER A 69 4.79 -3.73 0.49
N LEU A 70 5.08 -3.32 1.72
CA LEU A 70 4.07 -3.05 2.75
C LEU A 70 3.09 -1.97 2.30
N ILE A 71 3.59 -0.87 1.72
CA ILE A 71 2.76 0.21 1.19
C ILE A 71 1.91 -0.26 0.02
N ASP A 72 2.47 -0.99 -0.94
CA ASP A 72 1.70 -1.51 -2.07
C ASP A 72 0.55 -2.42 -1.62
N HIS A 73 0.81 -3.30 -0.65
CA HIS A 73 -0.20 -4.19 -0.10
C HIS A 73 -1.21 -3.47 0.79
N PHE A 74 -0.79 -2.47 1.58
CA PHE A 74 -1.69 -1.62 2.34
C PHE A 74 -2.65 -0.85 1.41
N ASN A 75 -2.14 -0.25 0.34
CA ASN A 75 -2.94 0.51 -0.61
C ASN A 75 -4.00 -0.36 -1.30
N LYS A 76 -3.67 -1.64 -1.54
CA LYS A 76 -4.59 -2.62 -2.15
C LYS A 76 -5.58 -3.20 -1.15
N HIS A 77 -5.13 -3.62 0.04
CA HIS A 77 -5.91 -4.46 0.96
C HIS A 77 -6.22 -3.81 2.31
N GLY A 78 -5.65 -2.65 2.62
CA GLY A 78 -5.80 -1.97 3.91
C GLY A 78 -7.26 -1.76 4.29
N LYS A 79 -8.06 -1.21 3.36
CA LYS A 79 -9.51 -1.01 3.54
C LYS A 79 -10.26 -2.32 3.79
N GLU A 80 -9.87 -3.42 3.14
CA GLU A 80 -10.51 -4.73 3.28
C GLU A 80 -10.38 -5.28 4.72
N VAL A 81 -9.26 -4.96 5.37
CA VAL A 81 -8.95 -5.39 6.74
C VAL A 81 -9.17 -4.28 7.78
N LYS A 82 -9.83 -3.19 7.38
CA LYS A 82 -10.13 -2.02 8.21
C LYS A 82 -8.87 -1.42 8.83
N ALA A 83 -7.83 -1.27 8.02
CA ALA A 83 -6.63 -0.51 8.37
C ALA A 83 -6.68 0.84 7.66
N GLU A 84 -6.42 1.90 8.42
CA GLU A 84 -6.42 3.28 7.94
C GLU A 84 -5.01 3.79 7.66
N THR A 85 -3.99 3.15 8.23
CA THR A 85 -2.58 3.47 8.03
C THR A 85 -1.74 2.20 7.77
N PRO A 86 -0.56 2.32 7.16
CA PRO A 86 0.38 1.20 6.97
C PRO A 86 0.77 0.53 8.28
N GLU A 87 0.96 1.30 9.35
CA GLU A 87 1.24 0.79 10.70
C GLU A 87 0.10 -0.11 11.20
N GLN A 88 -1.15 0.39 11.13
CA GLN A 88 -2.31 -0.40 11.55
C GLN A 88 -2.42 -1.69 10.73
N TYR A 89 -2.12 -1.62 9.43
CA TYR A 89 -2.13 -2.77 8.54
C TYR A 89 -1.07 -3.80 8.92
N LEU A 90 0.18 -3.39 9.14
CA LEU A 90 1.26 -4.27 9.62
C LEU A 90 0.91 -4.92 10.96
N ASN A 91 0.39 -4.14 11.92
CA ASN A 91 0.02 -4.65 13.23
C ASN A 91 -1.13 -5.67 13.16
N LYS A 92 -2.14 -5.43 12.32
CA LYS A 92 -3.22 -6.41 12.07
C LYS A 92 -2.69 -7.68 11.42
N ALA A 93 -1.79 -7.56 10.44
CA ALA A 93 -1.17 -8.71 9.79
C ALA A 93 -0.34 -9.54 10.79
N LYS A 94 0.47 -8.90 11.64
CA LYS A 94 1.23 -9.55 12.72
C LYS A 94 0.30 -10.27 13.71
N ALA A 95 -0.77 -9.62 14.14
CA ALA A 95 -1.75 -10.22 15.05
C ALA A 95 -2.42 -11.45 14.42
N PHE A 96 -2.74 -11.39 13.12
CA PHE A 96 -3.29 -12.53 12.39
C PHE A 96 -2.29 -13.69 12.27
N ALA A 97 -1.03 -13.39 11.91
CA ALA A 97 0.06 -14.37 11.85
C ALA A 97 0.32 -15.07 13.20
N GLY A 98 0.10 -14.37 14.32
CA GLY A 98 0.20 -14.93 15.66
C GLY A 98 -0.94 -15.87 16.05
N ASN A 99 -2.04 -15.94 15.28
CA ASN A 99 -3.24 -16.71 15.62
C ASN A 99 -3.76 -17.56 14.44
N LEU A 100 -2.91 -18.46 13.95
CA LEU A 100 -3.23 -19.32 12.81
C LEU A 100 -3.86 -20.67 13.19
N ARG A 101 -4.04 -20.98 14.47
CA ARG A 101 -4.68 -22.24 14.90
C ARG A 101 -6.09 -22.34 14.32
N GLY A 102 -6.37 -23.42 13.60
CA GLY A 102 -7.64 -23.65 12.90
C GLY A 102 -7.81 -22.88 11.58
N ALA A 103 -6.76 -22.21 11.08
CA ALA A 103 -6.78 -21.66 9.74
C ALA A 103 -6.71 -22.78 8.69
N ARG A 104 -7.40 -22.61 7.56
CA ARG A 104 -7.21 -23.46 6.38
C ARG A 104 -5.88 -23.08 5.71
N VAL A 105 -5.06 -24.06 5.38
CA VAL A 105 -3.70 -23.84 4.85
C VAL A 105 -3.65 -24.26 3.39
N VAL A 106 -3.00 -23.44 2.57
CA VAL A 106 -2.62 -23.78 1.19
C VAL A 106 -1.13 -23.48 1.04
N GLU A 107 -0.34 -24.52 0.80
CA GLU A 107 1.12 -24.43 0.67
C GLU A 107 1.53 -24.24 -0.79
N ASN A 108 2.76 -23.75 -0.99
CA ASN A 108 3.38 -23.58 -2.31
C ASN A 108 2.52 -22.76 -3.28
N ILE A 109 2.00 -21.63 -2.80
CA ILE A 109 1.32 -20.64 -3.64
C ILE A 109 2.32 -20.14 -4.67
N GLY A 110 1.99 -20.31 -5.95
CA GLY A 110 2.78 -19.76 -7.05
C GLY A 110 2.78 -18.23 -7.03
N GLY A 111 3.91 -17.63 -7.42
CA GLY A 111 4.07 -16.19 -7.46
C GLY A 111 5.53 -15.77 -7.54
N TYR A 112 5.80 -14.48 -7.35
CA TYR A 112 7.17 -13.96 -7.34
C TYR A 112 7.99 -14.54 -6.18
N THR A 113 7.45 -14.49 -4.96
CA THR A 113 8.06 -15.14 -3.80
C THR A 113 7.73 -16.62 -3.84
N GLN A 114 8.75 -17.48 -3.94
CA GLN A 114 8.59 -18.93 -3.96
C GLN A 114 8.35 -19.50 -2.55
N GLY A 115 7.67 -20.65 -2.47
CA GLY A 115 7.44 -21.36 -1.21
C GLY A 115 6.50 -20.65 -0.23
N VAL A 116 5.61 -19.80 -0.74
CA VAL A 116 4.65 -19.06 0.08
C VAL A 116 3.53 -19.99 0.55
N THR A 117 3.19 -19.89 1.83
CA THR A 117 2.03 -20.56 2.42
C THR A 117 0.95 -19.54 2.73
N ARG A 118 -0.26 -19.76 2.22
CA ARG A 118 -1.44 -18.95 2.52
C ARG A 118 -2.28 -19.60 3.62
N TYR A 119 -2.62 -18.81 4.62
CA TYR A 119 -3.54 -19.20 5.70
C TYR A 119 -4.82 -18.42 5.60
N TYR A 120 -5.96 -19.11 5.62
CA TYR A 120 -7.30 -18.52 5.59
C TYR A 120 -8.00 -18.68 6.94
N LYS A 121 -8.56 -17.59 7.49
CA LYS A 121 -9.34 -17.60 8.72
C LYS A 121 -10.24 -16.38 8.81
N ASN A 122 -11.49 -16.55 9.25
CA ASN A 122 -12.46 -15.47 9.47
C ASN A 122 -12.63 -14.52 8.27
N GLY A 123 -12.72 -15.10 7.07
CA GLY A 123 -12.88 -14.37 5.81
C GLY A 123 -11.66 -13.53 5.39
N LYS A 124 -10.47 -13.82 5.93
CA LYS A 124 -9.21 -13.16 5.59
C LYS A 124 -8.16 -14.19 5.23
N TYR A 125 -7.12 -13.74 4.54
CA TYR A 125 -5.94 -14.53 4.27
C TYR A 125 -4.66 -13.80 4.67
N ILE A 126 -3.62 -14.56 5.00
CA ILE A 126 -2.25 -14.07 5.10
C ILE A 126 -1.31 -14.99 4.35
N ASP A 127 -0.39 -14.41 3.60
CA ASP A 127 0.69 -15.11 2.89
C ASP A 127 1.98 -14.97 3.68
N ILE A 128 2.61 -16.09 3.98
CA ILE A 128 3.86 -16.14 4.73
C ILE A 128 4.90 -16.84 3.87
N GLY A 129 6.05 -16.17 3.67
CA GLY A 129 7.18 -16.71 2.95
C GLY A 129 7.92 -17.80 3.74
N PRO A 130 8.82 -18.54 3.09
CA PRO A 130 9.62 -19.58 3.76
C PRO A 130 10.47 -19.01 4.90
N ASP A 131 10.89 -17.76 4.80
CA ASP A 131 11.65 -16.99 5.79
C ASP A 131 10.79 -16.44 6.96
N LYS A 132 9.51 -16.84 7.03
CA LYS A 132 8.54 -16.45 8.05
C LYS A 132 8.15 -14.97 8.04
N ARG A 133 8.51 -14.23 6.99
CA ARG A 133 8.01 -12.86 6.78
C ARG A 133 6.69 -12.87 6.05
N ILE A 134 5.87 -11.86 6.32
CA ILE A 134 4.56 -11.68 5.70
C ILE A 134 4.77 -11.14 4.29
N VAL A 135 4.13 -11.76 3.30
CA VAL A 135 4.18 -11.35 1.89
C VAL A 135 2.94 -10.53 1.52
N SER A 136 1.76 -10.93 2.00
CA SER A 136 0.49 -10.25 1.74
C SER A 136 -0.52 -10.53 2.87
N PHE A 137 -1.47 -9.62 3.08
CA PHE A 137 -2.58 -9.78 4.02
C PHE A 137 -3.85 -9.12 3.48
N GLY A 138 -4.98 -9.82 3.46
CA GLY A 138 -6.19 -9.26 2.85
C GLY A 138 -7.45 -10.03 3.19
N LYS A 139 -8.56 -9.67 2.54
CA LYS A 139 -9.82 -10.40 2.64
C LYS A 139 -9.84 -11.58 1.66
N GLN A 140 -10.46 -12.70 2.07
CA GLN A 140 -10.68 -13.87 1.21
C GLN A 140 -11.70 -13.57 0.12
#